data_AF-A0A2S4X503-F1
#
_entry.id   AF-A0A2S4X503-F1
#
_cell.length_a   1.000
_cell.length_b   1.000
_cell.length_c   1.000
_cell.angle_alpha   90.00
_cell.angle_beta   90.00
_cell.angle_gamma   90.00
#
_symmetry.space_group_name_H-M   'P 1'
#
loop_
_entity.id
_entity.type
_entity.pdbx_description
1 polymer ?
#
loop_
_entity_poly.entity_id
_entity_poly.type
_entity_poly.pdbx_seq_one_letter_code
_entity_poly.pdbx_strand_id
1 'polypeptide(L)' 'MKKINLSEAENIVGGTFVCTKEFAWVGSGNNRTCQLVKTCANKFGGVQKSYYPAPVASCPSNPTTPS' A
#
# COMPACT_ATOMS: atom_id res chain seq x y z
N MET A 1 -18.40 28.46 -19.21
CA MET A 1 -17.93 27.08 -18.94
C MET A 1 -17.49 27.00 -17.48
N LYS A 2 -18.31 26.41 -16.61
CA LYS A 2 -18.00 26.27 -15.18
C LYS A 2 -16.89 25.21 -15.05
N LYS A 3 -15.70 25.63 -14.60
CA LYS A 3 -14.61 24.72 -14.21
C LYS A 3 -15.12 23.89 -13.05
N ILE A 4 -15.54 22.66 -13.34
CA ILE A 4 -15.87 21.68 -12.30
C ILE A 4 -14.55 21.35 -11.62
N ASN A 5 -14.45 21.68 -10.33
CA ASN A 5 -13.32 21.32 -9.48
C ASN A 5 -13.21 19.79 -9.47
N LEU A 6 -12.15 19.27 -10.06
CA LEU A 6 -11.87 17.83 -10.17
C LEU A 6 -11.78 17.13 -8.81
N SER A 7 -11.68 17.88 -7.71
CA SER A 7 -11.54 17.37 -6.35
C SER A 7 -12.82 16.76 -5.76
N GLU A 8 -14.01 17.22 -6.16
CA GLU A 8 -15.28 16.62 -5.70
C GLU A 8 -15.68 15.38 -6.53
N ALA A 9 -15.10 15.22 -7.73
CA ALA A 9 -15.29 14.01 -8.53
C ALA A 9 -14.56 12.80 -7.93
N GLU A 10 -13.52 12.99 -7.11
CA GLU A 10 -12.77 11.88 -6.51
C GLU A 10 -13.59 11.10 -5.49
N ASN A 11 -14.61 11.72 -4.87
CA ASN A 11 -15.46 11.07 -3.86
C ASN A 11 -16.68 10.35 -4.48
N ILE A 12 -17.12 10.74 -5.67
CA ILE A 12 -18.24 10.10 -6.39
C ILE A 12 -17.73 9.07 -7.40
N VAL A 13 -16.54 9.29 -7.97
CA VAL A 13 -15.95 8.44 -9.01
C VAL A 13 -14.83 7.54 -8.48
N GLY A 14 -14.21 7.81 -7.33
CA GLY A 14 -13.12 7.00 -6.73
C GLY A 14 -13.55 5.75 -5.95
N GLY A 15 -14.66 5.12 -6.36
CA GLY A 15 -15.32 4.00 -5.69
C GLY A 15 -14.36 2.93 -5.16
N THR A 16 -14.51 2.61 -3.87
CA THR A 16 -13.87 1.51 -3.13
C THR A 16 -12.37 1.38 -3.35
N PHE A 17 -11.59 2.14 -2.60
CA PHE A 17 -10.17 1.82 -2.43
C PHE A 17 -10.08 0.46 -1.72
N VAL A 18 -9.69 -0.58 -2.46
CA VAL A 18 -9.36 -1.87 -1.85
C VAL A 18 -7.95 -1.71 -1.29
N CYS A 19 -7.89 -1.51 0.02
CA CYS A 19 -6.64 -1.43 0.75
C CYS A 19 -6.30 -2.79 1.34
N THR A 20 -5.26 -3.43 0.83
CA THR A 20 -4.66 -4.61 1.47
C THR A 20 -3.56 -4.16 2.43
N LYS A 21 -3.44 -4.89 3.53
CA LYS A 21 -2.39 -4.70 4.53
C LYS A 21 -1.63 -6.01 4.61
N GLU A 22 -0.34 -5.95 4.36
CA GLU A 22 0.54 -7.10 4.42
C GLU A 22 1.79 -6.75 5.22
N PHE A 23 2.24 -7.67 6.06
CA PHE A 23 3.54 -7.53 6.72
C PHE A 23 4.60 -8.07 5.79
N ALA A 24 5.50 -7.20 5.34
CA ALA A 24 6.56 -7.56 4.42
C ALA A 24 7.90 -7.04 4.92
N TRP A 25 8.95 -7.79 4.58
CA TRP A 25 10.32 -7.35 4.77
C TRP A 25 10.70 -6.35 3.68
N VAL A 26 10.94 -5.10 4.09
CA VAL A 26 11.36 -4.02 3.19
C VAL A 26 12.84 -3.73 3.42
N GLY A 27 13.60 -3.74 2.33
CA GLY A 27 15.06 -3.60 2.35
C GLY A 27 15.74 -4.76 1.63
N SER A 28 17.07 -4.76 1.62
CA SER A 28 17.88 -5.80 0.99
C SER A 28 18.88 -6.42 1.97
N GLY A 29 19.15 -7.72 1.81
CA GLY A 29 20.11 -8.47 2.63
C GLY A 29 19.75 -8.53 4.12
N ASN A 30 20.74 -8.29 4.98
CA ASN A 30 20.57 -8.31 6.45
C ASN A 30 19.90 -7.05 7.01
N ASN A 31 19.75 -5.99 6.21
CA ASN A 31 19.11 -4.73 6.63
C ASN A 31 17.62 -4.68 6.29
N ARG A 32 16.97 -5.84 6.17
CA ARG A 32 15.52 -5.92 6.00
C ARG A 32 14.84 -5.46 7.28
N THR A 33 13.88 -4.56 7.14
CA THR A 33 13.05 -4.09 8.25
C THR A 33 11.62 -4.57 8.05
N CYS A 34 10.98 -5.00 9.12
CA CYS A 34 9.59 -5.40 9.04
C CYS A 34 8.72 -4.16 8.91
N GLN A 35 7.93 -4.10 7.84
CA GLN A 35 7.02 -3.00 7.61
C GLN A 35 5.64 -3.53 7.27
N LEU A 36 4.62 -2.87 7.81
CA LEU A 36 3.25 -3.04 7.37
C LEU A 36 3.08 -2.25 6.08
N VAL A 37 3.01 -2.97 4.97
CA VAL A 37 2.76 -2.40 3.65
C VAL A 37 1.25 -2.31 3.48
N LYS A 38 0.75 -1.08 3.40
CA LYS A 38 -0.64 -0.80 3.05
C LYS A 38 -0.69 -0.43 1.58
N THR A 39 -1.22 -1.32 0.75
CA THR A 39 -1.40 -1.09 -0.68
C THR A 39 -2.87 -0.79 -0.94
N CYS A 40 -3.19 0.44 -1.30
CA CYS A 40 -4.52 0.85 -1.71
C CYS A 40 -4.55 1.02 -3.23
N ALA A 41 -5.35 0.21 -3.91
CA ALA A 41 -5.59 0.37 -5.34
C ALA A 41 -6.96 1.02 -5.55
N ASN A 42 -7.01 2.04 -6.42
CA ASN A 42 -8.27 2.56 -6.92
C ASN A 42 -8.73 1.75 -8.15
N LYS A 43 -10.01 1.82 -8.47
CA LYS A 43 -10.61 1.10 -9.61
C LYS A 43 -10.07 1.50 -10.99
N PHE A 44 -9.27 2.56 -11.07
CA PHE A 44 -8.63 3.07 -12.28
C PHE A 44 -7.14 2.69 -12.39
N GLY A 45 -6.64 1.83 -11.49
CA GLY A 45 -5.25 1.37 -11.51
C GLY A 45 -4.26 2.28 -10.79
N GLY A 46 -4.71 3.33 -10.12
CA GLY A 46 -3.88 4.13 -9.22
C GLY A 46 -3.58 3.33 -7.96
N VAL A 47 -2.33 2.90 -7.80
CA VAL A 47 -1.84 2.18 -6.63
C VAL A 47 -1.09 3.13 -5.72
N GLN A 48 -1.54 3.27 -4.48
CA GLN A 48 -0.82 3.96 -3.43
C GLN A 48 -0.29 2.95 -2.42
N LYS A 49 1.02 2.99 -2.18
CA LYS A 49 1.67 2.17 -1.14
C LYS A 49 2.10 3.08 0.00
N SER A 50 1.72 2.71 1.22
CA SER A 50 2.18 3.34 2.44
C SER A 50 2.90 2.31 3.30
N TYR A 51 4.01 2.73 3.89
CA TYR A 51 4.87 1.87 4.68
C TYR A 51 4.85 2.33 6.12
N TYR A 52 4.52 1.43 7.04
CA TYR A 52 4.53 1.71 8.47
C TYR A 52 5.51 0.78 9.17
N PRO A 53 6.35 1.28 10.09
CA PRO A 53 7.22 0.43 10.87
C PRO A 53 6.38 -0.57 11.67
N ALA A 54 6.73 -1.85 11.60
CA ALA A 54 6.05 -2.93 12.30
C ALA A 54 7.03 -3.73 13.15
N PRO A 55 6.58 -4.36 14.25
CA PRO A 55 7.42 -5.27 15.02
C PRO A 55 7.92 -6.42 14.15
N VAL A 56 9.20 -6.78 14.29
CA VAL A 56 9.81 -7.90 13.55
C VAL A 56 9.05 -9.23 13.72
N ALA A 57 8.37 -9.42 14.84
CA ALA A 57 7.52 -10.59 15.10
C ALA A 57 6.25 -10.66 14.22
N SER A 58 5.83 -9.54 13.60
CA SER A 58 4.65 -9.50 12.73
C SER A 58 4.95 -9.89 11.29
N CYS A 59 6.22 -9.83 10.86
CA CYS A 59 6.63 -10.30 9.54
C CYS A 59 6.89 -11.80 9.56
N PRO A 60 6.63 -12.51 8.44
CA PRO A 60 6.93 -13.93 8.35
C PRO A 60 8.43 -14.17 8.59
N SER A 61 8.74 -15.16 9.44
CA SER A 61 10.11 -15.48 9.87
C SER A 61 11.00 -15.91 8.69
N ASN A 62 10.39 -16.52 7.69
CA ASN A 62 11.03 -16.81 6.42
C ASN A 62 10.79 -15.63 5.47
N PRO A 63 11.84 -14.91 5.04
CA PRO A 63 11.70 -14.07 3.88
C PRO A 63 11.41 -14.98 2.69
N THR A 64 10.18 -14.94 2.20
CA THR A 64 9.84 -15.50 0.90
C THR A 64 10.62 -14.68 -0.12
N THR A 65 11.83 -15.12 -0.45
CA THR A 65 12.49 -14.73 -1.69
C THR A 65 11.56 -15.15 -2.81
N PRO A 66 10.97 -14.23 -3.58
CA PRO A 66 10.31 -14.62 -4.82
C PRO A 66 11.38 -15.34 -5.66
N SER A 67 11.09 -16.59 -6.03
CA SER A 67 11.91 -17.38 -6.96
C SER A 67 11.81 -16.84 -8.38
#